data_AF-A0A961AIG9-F1
#
_entry.id   AF-A0A961AIG9-F1
#
_cell.length_a   1.000
_cell.length_b   1.000
_cell.length_c   1.000
_cell.angle_alpha   90.00
_cell.angle_beta   90.00
_cell.angle_gamma   90.00
#
_symmetry.space_group_name_H-M   'P 1'
#
loop_
_entity.id
_entity.type
_entity.pdbx_description
1 polymer ?
#
loop_
_entity_poly.entity_id
_entity_poly.type
_entity_poly.pdbx_seq_one_letter_code
_entity_poly.pdbx_strand_id
1 'polypeptide(L)'
;MHDAFDLATELRQHLCAGSNLMWQGRSRSVLLQGRLSLSHDEVVTGETASVVIEVPQQWQTIPPLARSYEAWIKRGVEWHSSSNFDRVLCYVFTGHWQHHLGRLSSRSLDKSVAHYAANWCVNSLAWLLYRHLYAYEHGITKWNSAWGGWAHSPDEAWQDFEKLKQGGKI
;
A
#
# COMPACT_ATOMS: atom_id res chain seq x y z
N MET A 1 -18.08 13.81 4.50
CA MET A 1 -17.98 12.36 4.24
C MET A 1 -17.07 12.24 3.04
N HIS A 2 -15.85 11.76 3.22
CA HIS A 2 -14.87 11.69 2.12
C HIS A 2 -15.25 10.54 1.19
N ASP A 3 -15.22 10.80 -0.12
CA ASP A 3 -15.56 9.77 -1.10
C ASP A 3 -14.33 8.88 -1.34
N ALA A 4 -14.55 7.58 -1.54
CA ALA A 4 -13.52 6.68 -2.07
C ALA A 4 -13.01 7.20 -3.44
N PHE A 5 -13.86 7.90 -4.18
CA PHE A 5 -13.49 8.53 -5.45
C PHE A 5 -12.38 9.58 -5.31
N ASP A 6 -12.32 10.33 -4.22
CA ASP A 6 -11.28 11.33 -3.99
C ASP A 6 -9.89 10.67 -3.91
N LEU A 7 -9.75 9.67 -3.04
CA LEU A 7 -8.49 8.93 -2.90
C LEU A 7 -8.16 8.15 -4.19
N ALA A 8 -9.15 7.54 -4.85
CA ALA A 8 -8.90 6.83 -6.10
C ALA A 8 -8.43 7.76 -7.23
N THR A 9 -8.92 9.00 -7.28
CA THR A 9 -8.49 10.02 -8.23
C THR A 9 -7.05 10.43 -7.99
N GLU A 10 -6.66 10.63 -6.73
CA GLU A 10 -5.26 10.91 -6.37
C GLU A 10 -4.34 9.72 -6.69
N LEU A 11 -4.71 8.50 -6.30
CA LEU A 11 -3.95 7.28 -6.61
C LEU A 11 -3.73 7.09 -8.12
N ARG A 12 -4.73 7.43 -8.93
CA ARG A 12 -4.63 7.31 -10.40
C ARG A 12 -3.51 8.18 -10.98
N GLN A 13 -3.22 9.34 -10.37
CA GLN A 13 -2.16 10.26 -10.83
C GLN A 13 -0.76 9.64 -10.71
N HIS A 14 -0.59 8.64 -9.83
CA HIS A 14 0.67 7.93 -9.63
C HIS A 14 0.85 6.70 -10.52
N LEU A 15 -0.20 6.28 -11.23
CA LEU A 15 -0.11 5.16 -12.16
C LEU A 15 0.34 5.63 -13.54
N CYS A 16 1.04 4.77 -14.27
CA CYS A 16 1.40 5.02 -15.65
C CYS A 16 0.16 5.28 -16.53
N ALA A 17 0.38 5.94 -17.67
CA ALA A 17 -0.68 6.21 -18.65
C ALA A 17 -1.44 4.92 -19.02
N GLY A 18 -2.76 5.04 -19.19
CA GLY A 18 -3.66 3.91 -19.47
C GLY A 18 -4.25 3.23 -18.23
N SER A 19 -4.12 3.84 -17.04
CA SER A 19 -4.82 3.37 -15.83
C SER A 19 -6.34 3.54 -15.94
N ASN A 20 -7.06 2.50 -15.51
CA ASN A 20 -8.50 2.38 -15.56
C ASN A 20 -9.10 2.51 -14.15
N LEU A 21 -10.16 3.31 -14.03
CA LEU A 21 -10.93 3.48 -12.81
C LEU A 21 -12.33 2.92 -13.04
N MET A 22 -12.77 2.01 -12.16
CA MET A 22 -14.07 1.36 -12.22
C MET A 22 -14.78 1.47 -10.88
N TRP A 23 -15.98 2.05 -10.87
CA TRP A 23 -16.81 2.07 -9.67
C TRP A 23 -17.45 0.69 -9.43
N GLN A 24 -17.32 0.16 -8.22
CA GLN A 24 -17.96 -1.11 -7.83
C GLN A 24 -19.18 -0.83 -6.93
N GLY A 25 -20.34 -0.65 -7.55
CA GLY A 25 -21.56 -0.26 -6.84
C GLY A 25 -22.02 -1.22 -5.73
N ARG A 26 -21.68 -2.51 -5.80
CA ARG A 26 -22.05 -3.50 -4.77
C ARG A 26 -21.18 -3.43 -3.51
N SER A 27 -19.88 -3.18 -3.66
CA SER A 27 -18.92 -3.10 -2.56
C SER A 27 -18.74 -1.68 -2.02
N ARG A 28 -19.36 -0.67 -2.67
CA ARG A 28 -19.15 0.76 -2.39
C ARG A 28 -17.67 1.13 -2.37
N SER A 29 -16.92 0.54 -3.30
CA SER A 29 -15.49 0.77 -3.46
C SER A 29 -15.19 1.27 -4.87
N VAL A 30 -14.01 1.86 -5.03
CA VAL A 30 -13.45 2.18 -6.34
C VAL A 30 -12.34 1.20 -6.64
N LEU A 31 -12.41 0.51 -7.77
CA LEU A 31 -11.30 -0.29 -8.28
C LEU A 31 -10.45 0.54 -9.23
N LEU A 32 -9.15 0.53 -9.01
CA LEU A 32 -8.15 1.14 -9.86
C LEU A 32 -7.24 0.03 -10.38
N GLN A 33 -7.04 -0.02 -11.70
CA GLN A 33 -6.12 -0.96 -12.33
C GLN A 33 -5.13 -0.19 -13.21
N GLY A 34 -3.85 -0.51 -13.09
CA GLY A 34 -2.83 0.10 -13.93
C GLY A 34 -1.43 -0.46 -13.67
N ARG A 35 -0.42 0.26 -14.14
CA ARG A 35 0.98 -0.03 -13.85
C ARG A 35 1.53 1.02 -12.90
N LEU A 36 2.25 0.59 -11.88
CA LEU A 36 2.93 1.43 -10.91
C LEU A 36 4.43 1.45 -11.21
N SER A 37 5.05 2.63 -11.21
CA SER A 37 6.51 2.74 -11.25
C SER A 37 7.11 2.23 -9.95
N LEU A 38 8.19 1.44 -10.07
CA LEU A 38 8.95 0.98 -8.91
C LEU A 38 10.06 1.95 -8.50
N SER A 39 10.15 3.13 -9.14
CA SER A 39 10.99 4.23 -8.64
C SER A 39 10.36 4.85 -7.40
N HIS A 40 11.15 5.05 -6.34
CA HIS A 40 10.69 5.61 -5.07
C HIS A 40 11.88 6.06 -4.22
N ASP A 41 11.73 7.16 -3.46
CA ASP A 41 12.77 7.72 -2.58
C ASP A 41 14.16 7.79 -3.25
N GLU A 42 15.11 6.96 -2.81
CA GLU A 42 16.50 6.89 -3.31
C GLU A 42 16.68 5.86 -4.45
N VAL A 43 15.62 5.13 -4.81
CA VAL A 43 15.63 4.09 -5.85
C VAL A 43 15.13 4.68 -7.17
N VAL A 44 16.02 4.76 -8.15
CA VAL A 44 15.70 5.16 -9.53
C VAL A 44 15.76 3.93 -10.44
N THR A 45 14.63 3.55 -11.01
CA THR A 45 14.50 2.39 -11.90
C THR A 45 13.43 2.60 -12.99
N GLY A 46 13.65 2.01 -14.17
CA GLY A 46 12.66 1.97 -15.25
C GLY A 46 11.56 0.93 -15.04
N GLU A 47 11.67 0.11 -14.00
CA GLU A 47 10.78 -1.02 -13.76
C GLU A 47 9.37 -0.58 -13.31
N THR A 48 8.38 -1.36 -13.75
CA THR A 48 6.96 -1.13 -13.43
C THR A 48 6.26 -2.45 -13.12
N ALA A 49 5.25 -2.40 -12.26
CA ALA A 49 4.45 -3.56 -11.88
C ALA A 49 2.95 -3.32 -12.09
N SER A 50 2.24 -4.34 -12.56
CA SER A 50 0.79 -4.33 -12.69
C SER A 50 0.15 -4.40 -11.30
N VAL A 51 -0.75 -3.47 -11.00
CA VAL A 51 -1.44 -3.38 -9.71
C VAL A 51 -2.95 -3.24 -9.90
N VAL A 52 -3.70 -3.86 -9.00
CA VAL A 52 -5.13 -3.62 -8.79
C VAL A 52 -5.31 -3.12 -7.37
N ILE A 53 -5.83 -1.90 -7.22
CA ILE A 53 -6.05 -1.23 -5.95
C ILE A 53 -7.54 -1.01 -5.76
N GLU A 54 -8.08 -1.51 -4.65
CA GLU A 54 -9.47 -1.36 -4.26
C GLU A 54 -9.55 -0.37 -3.10
N VAL A 55 -10.18 0.77 -3.34
CA VAL A 55 -10.33 1.85 -2.37
C VAL A 55 -11.68 1.71 -1.67
N PRO A 56 -11.71 1.35 -0.37
CA PRO A 56 -12.96 1.23 0.36
C PRO A 56 -13.57 2.60 0.67
N GLN A 57 -14.88 2.65 0.92
CA GLN A 57 -15.55 3.89 1.35
C GLN A 57 -14.96 4.46 2.65
N GLN A 58 -14.51 3.59 3.56
CA GLN A 58 -13.90 3.96 4.83
C GLN A 58 -12.37 4.05 4.74
N TRP A 59 -11.83 4.55 3.62
CA TRP A 59 -10.39 4.55 3.36
C TRP A 59 -9.54 5.28 4.41
N GLN A 60 -10.13 6.17 5.22
CA GLN A 60 -9.40 6.84 6.30
C GLN A 60 -9.11 5.93 7.50
N THR A 61 -9.86 4.85 7.66
CA THR A 61 -9.66 3.88 8.74
C THR A 61 -9.19 2.53 8.23
N ILE A 62 -9.39 2.23 6.94
CA ILE A 62 -9.00 0.98 6.30
C ILE A 62 -8.14 1.33 5.07
N PRO A 63 -6.87 0.88 4.99
CA PRO A 63 -6.04 1.16 3.83
C PRO A 63 -6.62 0.52 2.55
N PRO A 64 -6.33 1.07 1.36
CA PRO A 64 -6.69 0.44 0.10
C PRO A 64 -6.15 -1.00 0.00
N LEU A 65 -6.94 -1.90 -0.56
CA LEU A 65 -6.49 -3.27 -0.76
C LEU A 65 -5.75 -3.38 -2.10
N ALA A 66 -4.50 -3.81 -2.08
CA ALA A 66 -3.67 -3.88 -3.29
C ALA A 66 -3.32 -5.32 -3.65
N ARG A 67 -3.30 -5.59 -4.95
CA ARG A 67 -2.95 -6.90 -5.54
C ARG A 67 -1.97 -6.71 -6.69
N SER A 68 -1.07 -7.65 -6.87
CA SER A 68 -0.22 -7.73 -8.05
C SER A 68 -0.12 -9.17 -8.56
N TYR A 69 -0.14 -9.32 -9.88
CA TYR A 69 -0.12 -10.61 -10.56
C TYR A 69 1.20 -10.90 -11.26
N GLU A 70 2.20 -10.06 -11.04
CA GLU A 70 3.53 -10.24 -11.60
C GLU A 70 4.11 -11.62 -11.21
N ALA A 71 4.80 -12.27 -12.15
CA ALA A 71 5.28 -13.64 -11.98
C ALA A 71 6.39 -13.75 -10.92
N TRP A 72 7.12 -12.65 -10.70
CA TRP A 72 8.20 -12.53 -9.72
C TRP A 72 7.70 -12.26 -8.29
N ILE A 73 6.40 -12.03 -8.08
CA ILE A 73 5.84 -11.87 -6.73
C ILE A 73 5.94 -13.19 -5.98
N LYS A 74 6.75 -13.17 -4.93
CA LYS A 74 6.86 -14.26 -3.97
C LYS A 74 5.62 -14.32 -3.09
N ARG A 75 5.20 -15.54 -2.75
CA ARG A 75 3.99 -15.82 -1.97
C ARG A 75 4.36 -16.22 -0.56
N GLY A 76 3.43 -16.01 0.36
CA GLY A 76 3.62 -16.36 1.76
C GLY A 76 3.63 -15.11 2.63
N VAL A 77 3.11 -15.27 3.84
CA VAL A 77 2.98 -14.16 4.79
C VAL A 77 4.33 -13.51 5.08
N GLU A 78 5.40 -14.30 5.07
CA GLU A 78 6.79 -13.88 5.23
C GLU A 78 7.30 -12.96 4.11
N TRP A 79 6.62 -12.95 2.96
CA TRP A 79 6.90 -12.06 1.85
C TRP A 79 5.93 -10.86 1.79
N HIS A 80 5.12 -10.66 2.84
CA HIS A 80 4.07 -9.63 2.85
C HIS A 80 3.10 -9.77 1.67
N SER A 81 2.89 -11.00 1.20
CA SER A 81 1.89 -11.33 0.18
C SER A 81 1.05 -12.49 0.68
N SER A 82 -0.27 -12.36 0.64
CA SER A 82 -1.17 -13.46 1.00
C SER A 82 -0.79 -14.74 0.23
N SER A 83 -0.73 -15.85 0.96
CA SER A 83 -0.50 -17.19 0.39
C SER A 83 -1.72 -17.71 -0.38
N ASN A 84 -2.89 -17.09 -0.19
CA ASN A 84 -4.13 -17.45 -0.86
C ASN A 84 -4.19 -16.89 -2.30
N PHE A 85 -5.21 -17.30 -3.04
CA PHE A 85 -5.37 -17.03 -4.48
C PHE A 85 -5.41 -15.54 -4.86
N ASP A 86 -5.71 -14.65 -3.92
CA ASP A 86 -5.97 -13.24 -4.23
C ASP A 86 -4.73 -12.35 -4.33
N ARG A 87 -3.52 -12.88 -4.05
CA ARG A 87 -2.23 -12.15 -4.16
C ARG A 87 -2.26 -10.75 -3.53
N VAL A 88 -2.93 -10.65 -2.39
CA VAL A 88 -3.07 -9.42 -1.62
C VAL A 88 -1.72 -9.04 -1.02
N LEU A 89 -1.33 -7.78 -1.15
CA LEU A 89 -0.09 -7.23 -0.64
C LEU A 89 -0.32 -6.57 0.73
N CYS A 90 0.49 -6.94 1.72
CA CYS A 90 0.49 -6.39 3.07
C CYS A 90 1.50 -5.24 3.19
N TYR A 91 1.25 -4.14 2.46
CA TYR A 91 2.21 -3.03 2.32
C TYR A 91 2.12 -2.00 3.46
N VAL A 92 1.05 -2.02 4.25
CA VAL A 92 0.84 -1.09 5.37
C VAL A 92 0.08 -1.77 6.50
N PHE A 93 0.38 -1.37 7.74
CA PHE A 93 -0.38 -1.79 8.91
C PHE A 93 -1.60 -0.90 9.11
N THR A 94 -2.79 -1.51 9.18
CA THR A 94 -4.07 -0.80 9.33
C THR A 94 -4.11 0.12 10.55
N GLY A 95 -3.54 -0.29 11.69
CA GLY A 95 -3.51 0.55 12.90
C GLY A 95 -2.69 1.83 12.71
N HIS A 96 -1.53 1.71 12.06
CA HIS A 96 -0.68 2.86 11.73
C HIS A 96 -1.38 3.81 10.74
N TRP A 97 -1.98 3.25 9.70
CA TRP A 97 -2.79 3.98 8.72
C TRP A 97 -3.90 4.80 9.38
N GLN A 98 -4.75 4.13 10.16
CA GLN A 98 -5.87 4.75 10.86
C GLN A 98 -5.40 5.86 11.82
N HIS A 99 -4.33 5.60 12.59
CA HIS A 99 -3.80 6.57 13.55
C HIS A 99 -3.35 7.86 12.85
N HIS A 100 -2.55 7.75 11.79
CA HIS A 100 -2.02 8.93 11.10
C HIS A 100 -3.10 9.70 10.35
N LEU A 101 -3.94 9.01 9.57
CA LEU A 101 -4.98 9.71 8.82
C LEU A 101 -6.02 10.34 9.75
N GLY A 102 -6.37 9.71 10.87
CA GLY A 102 -7.24 10.32 11.87
C GLY A 102 -6.68 11.63 12.45
N ARG A 103 -5.37 11.70 12.67
CA ARG A 103 -4.69 12.94 13.11
C ARG A 103 -4.62 14.02 12.03
N LEU A 104 -4.54 13.65 10.75
CA LEU A 104 -4.54 14.61 9.64
C LEU A 104 -5.94 15.15 9.35
N SER A 105 -6.95 14.28 9.36
CA SER A 105 -8.36 14.68 9.14
C SER A 105 -8.87 15.63 10.22
N SER A 106 -8.34 15.56 11.45
CA SER A 106 -8.70 16.51 12.52
C SER A 106 -8.05 17.89 12.40
N ARG A 107 -7.08 18.07 11.49
CA ARG A 107 -6.22 19.27 11.42
C ARG A 107 -6.22 19.99 10.07
N SER A 108 -6.70 19.38 8.99
CA SER A 108 -6.46 19.84 7.62
C SER A 108 -7.71 19.84 6.74
N LEU A 109 -7.63 20.55 5.61
CA LEU A 109 -8.66 20.57 4.57
C LEU A 109 -8.66 19.26 3.77
N ASP A 110 -9.84 18.72 3.49
CA ASP A 110 -10.09 17.37 2.98
C ASP A 110 -9.17 16.88 1.84
N LYS A 111 -8.86 17.74 0.86
CA LYS A 111 -8.05 17.36 -0.31
C LYS A 111 -6.59 17.03 0.04
N SER A 112 -6.02 17.66 1.07
CA SER A 112 -4.64 17.34 1.47
C SER A 112 -4.52 15.95 2.07
N VAL A 113 -5.59 15.43 2.70
CA VAL A 113 -5.58 14.09 3.30
C VAL A 113 -5.59 13.00 2.23
N ALA A 114 -6.42 13.15 1.18
CA ALA A 114 -6.47 12.19 0.08
C ALA A 114 -5.14 12.15 -0.69
N HIS A 115 -4.56 13.32 -0.99
CA HIS A 115 -3.26 13.42 -1.64
C HIS A 115 -2.15 12.75 -0.80
N TYR A 116 -2.11 13.02 0.52
CA TYR A 116 -1.15 12.39 1.41
C TYR A 116 -1.33 10.86 1.46
N ALA A 117 -2.57 10.39 1.62
CA ALA A 117 -2.88 8.96 1.67
C ALA A 117 -2.51 8.25 0.36
N ALA A 118 -2.71 8.89 -0.80
CA ALA A 118 -2.30 8.35 -2.09
C ALA A 118 -0.78 8.20 -2.18
N ASN A 119 -0.03 9.25 -1.84
CA ASN A 119 1.43 9.20 -1.80
C ASN A 119 1.95 8.09 -0.87
N TRP A 120 1.39 7.99 0.35
CA TRP A 120 1.80 6.96 1.31
C TRP A 120 1.51 5.56 0.75
N CYS A 121 0.30 5.32 0.25
CA CYS A 121 -0.08 4.04 -0.34
C CYS A 121 0.85 3.63 -1.49
N VAL A 122 1.09 4.55 -2.43
CA VAL A 122 1.94 4.31 -3.60
C VAL A 122 3.39 4.05 -3.21
N ASN A 123 3.95 4.86 -2.31
CA ASN A 123 5.35 4.70 -1.91
C ASN A 123 5.56 3.36 -1.19
N SER A 124 4.65 3.00 -0.29
CA SER A 124 4.69 1.71 0.42
C SER A 124 4.53 0.52 -0.53
N LEU A 125 3.67 0.63 -1.56
CA LEU A 125 3.54 -0.39 -2.60
C LEU A 125 4.79 -0.51 -3.46
N ALA A 126 5.36 0.62 -3.90
CA ALA A 126 6.57 0.65 -4.71
C ALA A 126 7.75 -0.01 -3.98
N TRP A 127 7.95 0.32 -2.70
CA TRP A 127 8.96 -0.32 -1.84
C TRP A 127 8.79 -1.83 -1.77
N LEU A 128 7.57 -2.30 -1.47
CA LEU A 128 7.29 -3.73 -1.34
C LEU A 128 7.52 -4.47 -2.66
N LEU A 129 6.96 -3.96 -3.75
CA LEU A 129 7.07 -4.54 -5.09
C LEU A 129 8.53 -4.55 -5.58
N TYR A 130 9.29 -3.48 -5.35
CA TYR A 130 10.71 -3.42 -5.68
C TYR A 130 11.50 -4.50 -4.94
N ARG A 131 11.23 -4.73 -3.65
CA ARG A 131 11.90 -5.78 -2.87
C ARG A 131 11.59 -7.18 -3.39
N HIS A 132 10.35 -7.43 -3.82
CA HIS A 132 10.00 -8.69 -4.47
C HIS A 132 10.75 -8.88 -5.79
N LEU A 133 10.82 -7.84 -6.63
CA LEU A 133 11.57 -7.87 -7.88
C LEU A 133 13.06 -8.10 -7.63
N TYR A 134 13.67 -7.31 -6.75
CA TYR A 134 15.07 -7.44 -6.36
C TYR A 134 15.38 -8.85 -5.84
N ALA A 135 14.51 -9.39 -4.98
CA ALA A 135 14.65 -10.73 -4.45
C ALA A 135 14.51 -11.83 -5.52
N TYR A 136 13.69 -11.59 -6.54
CA TYR A 136 13.56 -12.48 -7.69
C TYR A 136 14.84 -12.47 -8.53
N GLU A 137 15.33 -11.29 -8.91
CA GLU A 137 16.53 -11.11 -9.75
C GLU A 137 17.81 -11.67 -9.10
N HIS A 138 17.91 -11.57 -7.77
CA HIS A 138 19.10 -12.01 -7.02
C HIS A 138 18.94 -13.40 -6.39
N GLY A 139 17.86 -14.12 -6.68
CA GLY A 139 17.64 -15.47 -6.14
C GLY A 139 17.46 -15.52 -4.61
N ILE A 140 17.04 -14.41 -3.99
CA ILE A 140 16.81 -14.34 -2.54
C ILE A 140 15.54 -15.13 -2.19
N THR A 141 15.67 -16.09 -1.28
CA THR A 141 14.59 -17.02 -0.91
C THR A 141 13.94 -16.72 0.43
N LYS A 142 14.46 -15.76 1.20
CA LYS A 142 13.89 -15.31 2.49
C LYS A 142 13.83 -13.79 2.55
N TRP A 143 12.83 -13.26 3.23
CA TRP A 143 12.73 -11.82 3.49
C TRP A 143 13.94 -11.33 4.31
N ASN A 144 14.56 -10.25 3.86
CA ASN A 144 15.67 -9.65 4.59
C ASN A 144 15.11 -8.75 5.70
N SER A 145 15.45 -9.02 6.95
CA SER A 145 15.00 -8.20 8.10
C SER A 145 15.42 -6.74 8.00
N ALA A 146 16.50 -6.43 7.27
CA ALA A 146 16.93 -5.06 7.00
C ALA A 146 15.95 -4.27 6.11
N TRP A 147 15.07 -4.95 5.36
CA TRP A 147 13.98 -4.29 4.63
C TRP A 147 12.87 -3.79 5.56
N GLY A 148 12.87 -4.22 6.82
CA GLY A 148 11.80 -3.92 7.77
C GLY A 148 10.48 -4.57 7.34
N GLY A 149 9.39 -4.03 7.86
CA GLY A 149 8.05 -4.57 7.70
C GLY A 149 7.35 -4.68 9.04
N TRP A 150 6.02 -4.58 9.01
CA TRP A 150 5.21 -4.82 10.21
C TRP A 150 5.17 -6.31 10.51
N ALA A 151 5.10 -6.67 11.79
CA ALA A 151 4.88 -8.06 12.17
C ALA A 151 3.59 -8.60 11.52
N HIS A 152 3.57 -9.91 11.25
CA HIS A 152 2.46 -10.53 10.52
C HIS A 152 1.22 -10.71 11.38
N SER A 153 1.39 -10.87 12.69
CA SER A 153 0.25 -10.94 13.60
C SER A 153 -0.25 -9.53 13.94
N PRO A 154 -1.58 -9.30 13.97
CA PRO A 154 -2.13 -8.00 14.34
C PRO A 154 -1.66 -7.52 15.71
N ASP A 155 -1.52 -8.42 16.68
CA ASP A 155 -1.11 -8.09 18.05
C ASP A 155 0.35 -7.66 18.12
N GLU A 156 1.27 -8.37 17.46
CA GLU A 156 2.69 -7.97 17.42
C GLU A 156 2.85 -6.67 16.62
N ALA A 157 2.13 -6.51 15.50
CA ALA A 157 2.17 -5.29 14.71
C ALA A 157 1.70 -4.08 15.54
N TRP A 158 0.67 -4.27 16.37
CA TRP A 158 0.18 -3.25 17.30
C TRP A 158 1.21 -2.93 18.40
N GLN A 159 1.85 -3.94 18.98
CA GLN A 159 2.91 -3.74 19.97
C GLN A 159 4.10 -2.96 19.40
N ASP A 160 4.53 -3.31 18.19
CA ASP A 160 5.62 -2.61 17.51
C ASP A 160 5.23 -1.17 17.17
N PHE A 161 3.99 -0.95 16.74
CA PHE A 161 3.46 0.38 16.50
C PHE A 161 3.46 1.25 17.77
N GLU A 162 2.98 0.74 18.90
CA GLU A 162 2.98 1.49 20.16
C GLU A 162 4.40 1.77 20.68
N LYS A 163 5.35 0.85 20.51
CA LYS A 163 6.76 1.10 20.84
C LYS A 163 7.34 2.25 20.01
N LEU A 164 7.08 2.27 18.70
CA LEU A 164 7.57 3.32 17.80
C LEU A 164 6.96 4.69 18.14
N LYS A 165 5.66 4.71 18.44
CA LYS A 165 4.91 5.90 18.86
C LYS A 165 5.42 6.46 20.20
N GLN A 166 5.65 5.60 21.21
CA GLN A 166 6.24 6.03 22.49
C GLN A 166 7.67 6.57 22.33
N GLY A 167 8.43 6.01 21.39
CA GLY A 167 9.78 6.47 21.05
C GLY A 167 9.82 7.73 20.18
N GLY A 168 8.68 8.34 19.83
CA GLY A 168 8.60 9.55 19.00
C GLY A 168 9.04 9.33 17.55
N LYS A 169 9.06 8.09 17.07
CA LYS A 169 9.39 7.75 15.67
C LYS A 169 8.17 7.80 14.74
N ILE A 170 6.96 7.88 15.32
CA ILE A 170 5.65 7.96 14.66
C ILE A 170 4.75 8.92 15.45
#